data_AF-A0A367XBR7-F1
#
_entry.id   AF-A0A367XBR7-F1
#
_cell.length_a   1.000
_cell.length_b   1.000
_cell.length_c   1.000
_cell.angle_alpha   90.00
_cell.angle_beta   90.00
_cell.angle_gamma   90.00
#
_symmetry.space_group_name_H-M   'P 1'
#
loop_
_entity.id
_entity.type
_entity.pdbx_description
1 polymer ?
#
loop_
_entity_poly.entity_id
_entity_poly.type
_entity_poly.pdbx_seq_one_letter_code
_entity_poly.pdbx_strand_id
1 'polypeptide(L)'
;MKSLYKAHSRQEAKRMIRQRILAGLFATLLGAGVSGCDTTASDVAGTNLFTGVEWYIALDVVSIINTDKTLVDHVVSLSTGRDCSTIRKIDGKSYCKKDPVPEPPLYCYRTLASVSCYRTPDPYNTGAQTVDWPPTRSRSL
;
A
#
# COMPACT_ATOMS: atom_id res chain seq x y z
N MET A 1 -25.15 15.66 8.26
CA MET A 1 -25.74 15.32 6.94
C MET A 1 -25.03 15.98 5.76
N LYS A 2 -24.71 17.29 5.78
CA LYS A 2 -24.09 18.00 4.63
C LYS A 2 -22.67 17.51 4.23
N SER A 3 -21.86 17.00 5.17
CA SER A 3 -20.49 16.53 4.85
C SER A 3 -20.46 15.18 4.10
N LEU A 4 -21.38 14.27 4.43
CA LEU A 4 -21.51 12.96 3.78
C LEU A 4 -22.02 13.12 2.34
N TYR A 5 -22.97 14.04 2.10
CA TYR A 5 -23.42 14.40 0.75
C TYR A 5 -22.26 14.96 -0.10
N LYS A 6 -21.42 15.83 0.48
CA LYS A 6 -20.25 16.39 -0.21
C LYS A 6 -19.19 15.33 -0.53
N ALA A 7 -18.96 14.39 0.39
CA ALA A 7 -18.04 13.26 0.19
C ALA A 7 -18.55 12.30 -0.89
N HIS A 8 -19.83 11.95 -0.87
CA HIS A 8 -20.46 11.10 -1.89
C HIS A 8 -20.40 11.74 -3.28
N SER A 9 -20.71 13.04 -3.41
CA SER A 9 -20.60 13.75 -4.70
C SER A 9 -19.18 13.79 -5.27
N ARG A 10 -18.15 13.85 -4.40
CA ARG A 10 -16.74 13.81 -4.81
C ARG A 10 -16.32 12.41 -5.23
N GLN A 11 -16.84 11.36 -4.58
CA GLN A 11 -16.58 9.97 -4.95
C GLN A 11 -17.25 9.63 -6.29
N GLU A 12 -18.49 10.06 -6.49
CA GLU A 12 -19.23 9.94 -7.75
C GLU A 12 -18.51 10.68 -8.90
N ALA A 13 -18.07 11.91 -8.66
CA ALA A 13 -17.31 12.68 -9.65
C ALA A 13 -15.97 12.01 -10.02
N LYS A 14 -15.25 11.45 -9.04
CA LYS A 14 -14.02 10.69 -9.29
C LYS A 14 -14.28 9.40 -10.08
N ARG A 15 -15.39 8.71 -9.82
CA ARG A 15 -15.82 7.51 -10.55
C ARG A 15 -16.17 7.84 -11.99
N MET A 16 -16.87 8.95 -12.23
CA MET A 16 -17.20 9.44 -13.57
C MET A 16 -15.95 9.87 -14.36
N ILE A 17 -15.00 10.54 -13.73
CA ILE A 17 -13.72 10.92 -14.37
C ILE A 17 -12.91 9.66 -14.72
N ARG A 18 -12.80 8.69 -13.79
CA ARG A 18 -12.09 7.42 -14.03
C ARG A 18 -12.74 6.60 -15.14
N GLN A 19 -14.06 6.57 -15.20
CA GLN A 19 -14.81 5.86 -16.24
C GLN A 19 -14.70 6.54 -17.60
N ARG A 20 -14.61 7.88 -17.66
CA ARG A 20 -14.35 8.63 -18.89
C ARG A 20 -12.91 8.46 -19.40
N ILE A 21 -11.93 8.41 -18.51
CA ILE A 21 -10.53 8.10 -18.87
C ILE A 21 -10.44 6.67 -19.43
N LEU A 22 -11.08 5.70 -18.77
CA LEU A 22 -11.14 4.32 -19.25
C LEU A 22 -11.86 4.18 -20.59
N ALA A 23 -12.99 4.88 -20.79
CA ALA A 23 -13.70 4.89 -22.07
C ALA A 23 -12.91 5.60 -23.18
N GLY A 24 -12.18 6.67 -22.85
CA GLY A 24 -11.26 7.34 -23.77
C GLY A 24 -10.11 6.43 -24.20
N LEU A 25 -9.53 5.69 -23.25
CA LEU A 25 -8.50 4.68 -23.53
C LEU A 25 -9.02 3.52 -24.39
N PHE A 26 -10.28 3.11 -24.19
CA PHE A 26 -10.93 2.08 -25.02
C PHE A 26 -11.24 2.58 -26.44
N ALA A 27 -11.65 3.85 -26.57
CA ALA A 27 -11.87 4.50 -27.87
C ALA A 27 -10.56 4.72 -28.64
N THR A 28 -9.43 4.98 -27.97
CA THR A 28 -8.11 5.02 -28.62
C THR A 28 -7.62 3.63 -29.06
N LEU A 29 -7.99 2.57 -28.34
CA LEU A 29 -7.64 1.18 -28.71
C LEU A 29 -8.47 0.64 -29.88
N LEU A 30 -9.71 1.10 -30.05
CA LEU A 30 -10.57 0.72 -31.18
C LEU A 30 -10.52 1.72 -32.36
N GLY A 31 -10.01 2.93 -32.13
CA GLY A 31 -9.92 4.01 -33.11
C GLY A 31 -8.54 4.23 -33.73
N ALA A 32 -7.50 3.50 -33.32
CA ALA A 32 -6.17 3.54 -33.96
C ALA A 32 -6.11 2.71 -35.26
N GLY A 33 -7.18 2.72 -36.04
CA GLY A 33 -7.09 2.48 -37.46
C GLY A 33 -6.75 3.82 -38.13
N VAL A 34 -5.51 3.94 -38.62
CA VAL A 34 -5.01 4.98 -39.53
C VAL A 34 -4.96 6.43 -39.02
N SER A 35 -3.92 6.78 -38.24
CA SER A 35 -3.08 7.96 -38.52
C SER A 35 -1.95 8.12 -37.49
N GLY A 36 -0.73 7.76 -37.90
CA GLY A 36 0.48 8.53 -37.54
C GLY A 36 1.05 8.39 -36.13
N CYS A 37 1.46 7.18 -35.73
CA CYS A 37 2.79 6.95 -35.17
C CYS A 37 3.35 5.76 -35.96
N ASP A 38 4.64 5.76 -36.29
CA ASP A 38 5.28 4.76 -37.14
C ASP A 38 5.12 3.32 -36.62
N THR A 39 3.97 2.70 -36.88
CA THR A 39 3.81 1.25 -36.80
C THR A 39 4.24 0.71 -38.15
N THR A 40 5.51 0.35 -38.24
CA THR A 40 6.01 -0.34 -39.44
C THR A 40 5.44 -1.76 -39.45
N ALA A 41 5.29 -2.38 -40.62
CA ALA A 41 4.71 -3.72 -40.75
C ALA A 41 5.42 -4.81 -39.89
N SER A 42 6.62 -4.53 -39.40
CA SER A 42 7.40 -5.33 -38.45
C SER A 42 6.85 -5.35 -37.02
N ASP A 43 5.95 -4.44 -36.63
CA ASP A 43 5.31 -4.43 -35.30
C ASP A 43 4.16 -5.45 -35.19
N VAL A 44 3.53 -5.79 -36.33
CA VAL A 44 2.51 -6.85 -36.41
C VAL A 44 3.14 -8.21 -36.73
N ALA A 45 4.30 -8.23 -37.39
CA ALA A 45 5.05 -9.45 -37.71
C ALA A 45 5.89 -9.98 -36.53
N GLY A 46 5.94 -9.28 -35.39
CA GLY A 46 6.65 -9.74 -34.18
C GLY A 46 8.17 -9.79 -34.32
N THR A 47 8.75 -9.05 -35.27
CA THR A 47 10.19 -9.06 -35.57
C THR A 47 10.95 -7.84 -35.07
N ASN A 48 10.27 -6.81 -34.58
CA ASN A 48 10.91 -5.80 -33.73
C ASN A 48 10.99 -6.36 -32.31
N LEU A 49 12.13 -6.99 -32.00
CA LEU A 49 12.55 -7.19 -30.62
C LEU A 49 12.53 -5.83 -29.95
N PHE A 50 11.47 -5.55 -29.18
CA PHE A 50 11.43 -4.47 -28.21
C PHE A 50 12.82 -4.36 -27.58
N THR A 51 13.39 -3.17 -27.67
CA THR A 51 14.67 -2.85 -27.04
C THR A 51 14.56 -3.23 -25.56
N GLY A 52 15.65 -3.67 -24.93
CA GLY A 52 15.62 -4.10 -23.52
C GLY A 52 15.01 -3.05 -22.57
N VAL A 53 15.04 -1.77 -22.98
CA VAL A 53 14.43 -0.64 -22.28
C VAL A 53 12.89 -0.70 -22.30
N GLU A 54 12.27 -1.05 -23.43
CA GLU A 54 10.80 -1.12 -23.54
C GLU A 54 10.23 -2.25 -22.68
N TRP A 55 10.87 -3.43 -22.72
CA TRP A 55 10.52 -4.55 -21.84
C TRP A 55 10.72 -4.20 -20.36
N TYR A 56 11.83 -3.52 -20.04
CA TYR A 56 12.11 -3.08 -18.68
C TYR A 56 11.01 -2.16 -18.16
N ILE A 57 10.62 -1.14 -18.95
CA ILE A 57 9.55 -0.21 -18.57
C ILE A 57 8.22 -0.96 -18.39
N ALA A 58 7.87 -1.87 -19.31
CA ALA A 58 6.63 -2.63 -19.22
C ALA A 58 6.56 -3.47 -17.93
N LEU A 59 7.65 -4.16 -17.59
CA LEU A 59 7.73 -4.96 -16.37
C LEU A 59 7.72 -4.10 -15.10
N ASP A 60 8.40 -2.95 -15.13
CA ASP A 60 8.37 -1.99 -14.01
C ASP A 60 6.94 -1.51 -13.73
N VAL A 61 6.18 -1.15 -14.77
CA VAL A 61 4.79 -0.70 -14.62
C VAL A 61 3.91 -1.81 -14.03
N VAL A 62 4.02 -3.04 -14.53
CA VAL A 62 3.25 -4.17 -14.00
C VAL A 62 3.62 -4.44 -12.53
N SER A 63 4.90 -4.38 -12.19
CA SER A 63 5.38 -4.55 -10.82
C SER A 63 4.85 -3.46 -9.88
N ILE A 64 4.83 -2.20 -10.33
CA ILE A 64 4.28 -1.09 -9.55
C ILE A 64 2.79 -1.31 -9.27
N ILE A 65 2.00 -1.68 -10.27
CA ILE A 65 0.55 -1.88 -10.11
C ILE A 65 0.24 -3.00 -9.11
N ASN A 66 1.03 -4.06 -9.11
CA ASN A 66 0.77 -5.24 -8.28
C ASN A 66 1.38 -5.14 -6.87
N THR A 67 2.52 -4.46 -6.73
CA THR A 67 3.35 -4.51 -5.49
C THR A 67 3.79 -3.15 -4.96
N ASP A 68 3.43 -2.06 -5.64
CA ASP A 68 3.91 -0.70 -5.37
C ASP A 68 5.46 -0.60 -5.37
N LYS A 69 6.14 -1.45 -6.14
CA LYS A 69 7.61 -1.51 -6.24
C LYS A 69 8.05 -1.60 -7.70
N THR A 70 9.16 -0.93 -8.02
CA THR A 70 9.88 -1.17 -9.28
C THR A 70 10.70 -2.47 -9.20
N LEU A 71 11.17 -3.00 -10.34
CA LEU A 71 12.07 -4.15 -10.37
C LEU A 71 13.35 -3.88 -9.56
N VAL A 72 13.89 -2.66 -9.66
CA VAL A 72 15.06 -2.25 -8.89
C VAL A 72 14.77 -2.22 -7.39
N ASP A 73 13.58 -1.74 -6.99
CA ASP A 73 13.17 -1.74 -5.58
C ASP A 73 13.06 -3.15 -4.99
N HIS A 74 12.67 -4.15 -5.80
CA HIS A 74 12.70 -5.56 -5.38
C HIS A 74 14.13 -6.04 -5.13
N VAL A 75 15.07 -5.74 -6.02
CA VAL A 75 16.49 -6.10 -5.83
C VAL A 75 17.07 -5.43 -4.58
N VAL A 76 16.81 -4.14 -4.39
CA VAL A 76 17.28 -3.39 -3.21
C VAL A 76 16.64 -3.92 -1.93
N SER A 77 15.36 -4.28 -1.97
CA SER A 77 14.67 -4.85 -0.80
C SER A 77 15.26 -6.21 -0.41
N LEU A 78 15.58 -7.05 -1.40
CA LEU A 78 16.24 -8.33 -1.20
C LEU A 78 17.65 -8.16 -0.63
N SER A 79 18.43 -7.20 -1.14
CA SER A 79 19.82 -6.99 -0.70
C SER A 79 19.91 -6.35 0.69
N THR A 80 19.00 -5.44 1.01
CA THR A 80 18.99 -4.72 2.30
C THR A 80 18.22 -5.46 3.40
N GLY A 81 17.40 -6.45 3.03
CA GLY A 81 16.49 -7.13 3.94
C GLY A 81 15.36 -6.23 4.47
N ARG A 82 15.17 -5.05 3.88
CA ARG A 82 14.18 -4.05 4.28
C ARG A 82 13.21 -3.83 3.13
N ASP A 83 11.95 -3.54 3.47
CA ASP A 83 10.92 -3.23 2.47
C ASP A 83 11.13 -1.81 1.91
N CYS A 84 11.81 -1.69 0.77
CA CYS A 84 12.14 -0.42 0.11
C CYS A 84 11.31 -0.23 -1.17
N SER A 85 10.85 1.00 -1.43
CA SER A 85 10.05 1.33 -2.61
C SER A 85 10.21 2.80 -3.01
N THR A 86 10.38 3.02 -4.32
CA THR A 86 10.43 4.35 -4.94
C THR A 86 9.06 5.03 -4.87
N ILE A 87 7.97 4.27 -5.03
CA ILE A 87 6.60 4.80 -4.91
C ILE A 87 6.36 5.39 -3.52
N ARG A 88 6.85 4.74 -2.45
CA ARG A 88 6.78 5.31 -1.09
C ARG A 88 7.51 6.64 -0.98
N LYS A 89 8.64 6.80 -1.66
CA LYS A 89 9.41 8.05 -1.64
C LYS A 89 8.67 9.17 -2.38
N ILE A 90 7.99 8.84 -3.48
CA ILE A 90 7.11 9.77 -4.21
C ILE A 90 5.92 10.21 -3.35
N ASP A 91 5.35 9.32 -2.56
CA ASP A 91 4.32 9.60 -1.54
C ASP A 91 4.80 10.49 -0.37
N GLY A 92 6.07 10.91 -0.36
CA GLY A 92 6.67 11.68 0.73
C GLY A 92 7.07 10.85 1.96
N LYS A 93 7.04 9.52 1.88
CA LYS A 93 7.48 8.63 2.96
C LYS A 93 8.98 8.32 2.84
N SER A 94 9.54 7.65 3.84
CA SER A 94 10.90 7.09 3.74
C SER A 94 10.94 5.98 2.69
N TYR A 95 12.02 5.96 1.91
CA TYR A 95 12.26 5.00 0.83
C TYR A 95 12.15 3.56 1.36
N CYS A 96 12.95 3.21 2.37
CA CYS A 96 12.78 1.98 3.12
C CYS A 96 11.78 2.16 4.26
N LYS A 97 10.93 1.14 4.47
CA LYS A 97 10.04 1.04 5.62
C LYS A 97 10.90 1.00 6.89
N LYS A 98 10.51 1.81 7.87
CA LYS A 98 11.09 1.71 9.21
C LYS A 98 10.44 0.54 9.91
N ASP A 99 11.26 -0.29 10.54
CA ASP A 99 10.75 -1.36 11.39
C ASP A 99 9.91 -0.73 12.51
N PRO A 100 8.75 -1.31 12.86
CA PRO A 100 8.00 -0.83 14.00
C PRO A 100 8.92 -0.94 15.22
N VAL A 101 9.15 0.19 15.89
CA VAL A 101 9.85 0.16 17.19
C VAL A 101 8.98 -0.71 18.09
N PRO A 102 9.49 -1.85 18.61
CA PRO A 102 8.69 -2.69 19.48
C PRO A 102 8.25 -1.84 20.67
N GLU A 103 6.94 -1.66 20.81
CA GLU A 103 6.41 -0.99 21.99
C GLU A 103 6.78 -1.84 23.21
N PRO A 104 7.33 -1.22 24.27
CA PRO A 104 7.69 -1.98 25.46
C PRO A 104 6.43 -2.67 26.01
N PRO A 105 6.53 -3.95 26.42
CA PRO A 105 5.38 -4.67 26.96
C PRO A 105 4.82 -3.92 28.18
N LEU A 106 3.52 -3.65 28.17
CA LEU A 106 2.81 -3.02 29.28
C LEU A 106 2.29 -4.10 30.23
N TYR A 107 2.60 -3.94 31.52
CA TYR A 107 2.09 -4.77 32.59
C TYR A 107 0.86 -4.11 33.19
N CYS A 108 -0.32 -4.58 32.81
CA CYS A 108 -1.60 -4.06 33.30
C CYS A 108 -2.08 -4.87 34.50
N TYR A 109 -2.39 -4.19 35.61
CA TYR A 109 -2.93 -4.81 36.81
C TYR A 109 -4.33 -4.26 37.10
N ARG A 110 -5.23 -5.14 37.57
CA ARG A 110 -6.57 -4.73 37.99
C ARG A 110 -6.52 -4.16 39.40
N THR A 111 -6.90 -2.89 39.54
CA THR A 111 -7.14 -2.24 40.83
C THR A 111 -8.64 -2.16 41.11
N LEU A 112 -9.01 -1.71 42.31
CA LEU A 112 -10.42 -1.61 42.73
C LEU A 112 -11.27 -0.69 41.84
N ALA A 113 -10.67 0.37 41.29
CA ALA A 113 -11.38 1.37 40.51
C ALA A 113 -11.10 1.32 39.00
N SER A 114 -9.95 0.79 38.59
CA SER A 114 -9.53 0.79 37.18
C SER A 114 -8.42 -0.22 36.88
N VAL A 115 -8.12 -0.41 35.60
CA VAL A 115 -6.89 -1.10 35.18
C VAL A 115 -5.78 -0.06 35.09
N SER A 116 -4.68 -0.28 35.80
CA SER A 116 -3.48 0.56 35.76
C SER A 116 -2.34 -0.20 35.08
N CYS A 117 -1.75 0.39 34.04
CA CYS A 117 -0.69 -0.23 33.26
C CYS A 117 0.66 0.45 33.51
N TYR A 118 1.69 -0.35 33.76
CA TYR A 118 3.04 0.09 34.04
C TYR A 118 4.04 -0.46 33.00
N ARG A 119 5.18 0.21 32.83
CA ARG A 119 6.25 -0.23 31.94
C ARG A 119 7.18 -1.28 32.56
N THR A 120 7.14 -1.41 33.87
CA THR A 120 7.96 -2.34 34.65
C THR A 120 7.05 -3.32 35.39
N PRO A 121 7.48 -4.58 35.55
CA PRO A 121 6.75 -5.55 36.35
C PRO A 121 6.74 -5.14 37.83
N ASP A 122 5.80 -5.69 38.60
CA ASP A 122 5.66 -5.46 40.04
C ASP A 122 7.00 -5.74 40.78
N PRO A 123 7.67 -4.72 41.33
CA PRO A 123 8.96 -4.89 42.00
C PRO A 123 8.83 -5.60 43.35
N TYR A 124 7.64 -5.66 43.94
CA TYR A 124 7.41 -6.21 45.28
C TYR A 124 6.77 -7.60 45.27
N ASN A 125 6.52 -8.16 44.08
CA ASN A 125 5.91 -9.49 43.89
C ASN A 125 4.69 -9.72 44.80
N THR A 126 3.78 -8.75 44.83
CA THR A 126 2.61 -8.71 45.71
C THR A 126 1.54 -9.76 45.38
N GLY A 127 1.79 -10.63 44.39
CA GLY A 127 0.83 -11.61 43.88
C GLY A 127 -0.23 -11.03 42.95
N ALA A 128 -0.09 -9.76 42.54
CA ALA A 128 -1.00 -9.12 41.59
C ALA A 128 -0.90 -9.80 40.20
N GLN A 129 -2.02 -10.33 39.71
CA GLN A 129 -2.08 -10.95 38.39
C GLN A 129 -2.21 -9.89 37.28
N THR A 130 -1.42 -10.04 36.21
CA THR A 130 -1.54 -9.19 35.02
C THR A 130 -2.81 -9.53 34.26
N VAL A 131 -3.55 -8.52 33.84
CA VAL A 131 -4.71 -8.67 32.97
C VAL A 131 -4.29 -8.54 31.51
N ASP A 132 -4.86 -9.38 30.65
CA ASP A 132 -4.69 -9.29 29.21
C ASP A 132 -5.51 -8.10 28.68
N TRP A 133 -4.88 -7.20 27.91
CA TRP A 133 -5.48 -5.96 27.42
C TRP A 133 -5.24 -5.83 25.91
N PRO A 134 -6.25 -5.46 25.07
CA PRO A 134 -7.58 -4.96 25.40
C PRO A 134 -8.54 -6.06 25.92
N PRO A 135 -9.51 -5.73 26.79
CA PRO A 135 -10.39 -6.73 27.37
C PRO A 135 -11.29 -7.26 26.27
N THR A 136 -11.09 -8.51 25.86
CA THR A 136 -12.07 -9.21 25.03
C THR A 136 -13.35 -9.34 25.87
N ARG A 137 -14.41 -8.65 25.43
CA ARG A 137 -15.72 -8.61 26.09
C ARG A 137 -16.42 -9.96 25.93
N SER A 138 -15.95 -11.01 26.61
CA SER A 138 -16.56 -12.34 26.48
C SER A 138 -16.65 -13.14 27.78
N ARG A 139 -16.57 -12.49 28.95
CA ARG A 139 -16.92 -13.14 30.22
C ARG A 139 -17.83 -12.26 31.07
N SER A 140 -19.08 -12.13 30.64
CA SER A 140 -20.20 -11.93 31.56
C SER A 140 -20.57 -13.31 32.12
N LEU A 141 -20.28 -13.51 33.41
CA LEU A 141 -20.93 -14.53 34.24
C LEU A 141 -22.43 -14.27 34.33
#